data_AF-A0AA38VFZ5-F1
#
_entry.id   AF-A0AA38VFZ5-F1
#
_cell.length_a   1.000
_cell.length_b   1.000
_cell.length_c   1.000
_cell.angle_alpha   90.00
_cell.angle_beta   90.00
_cell.angle_gamma   90.00
#
_symmetry.space_group_name_H-M   'P 1'
#
loop_
_entity.id
_entity.type
_entity.pdbx_description
1 polymer ?
#
loop_
_entity_poly.entity_id
_entity_poly.type
_entity_poly.pdbx_seq_one_letter_code
_entity_poly.pdbx_strand_id
1 'polypeptide(L)' 'MTFSKTVLYWLNEYYSGFDNIGHNSLASLVWLWIIPNGLWLVFPCYMIYSLGSEIVDALSAASGPAVKAE' A
#
# COMPACT_ATOMS: atom_id res chain seq x y z
N MET A 1 7.70 -1.72 -4.03
CA MET A 1 6.59 -2.71 -3.98
C MET A 1 6.15 -3.03 -2.56
N THR A 2 6.14 -2.03 -1.66
CA THR A 2 5.90 -2.28 -0.23
C THR A 2 4.46 -2.70 0.03
N PHE A 3 3.49 -1.92 -0.46
CA PHE A 3 2.07 -2.23 -0.32
C PHE A 3 1.71 -3.61 -0.88
N SER A 4 1.96 -3.82 -2.18
CA SER A 4 1.55 -5.05 -2.88
C SER A 4 2.18 -6.31 -2.28
N LYS A 5 3.45 -6.25 -1.88
CA LYS A 5 4.11 -7.38 -1.21
C LYS A 5 3.46 -7.67 0.15
N THR A 6 3.18 -6.65 0.96
CA THR A 6 2.57 -6.83 2.27
C THR A 6 1.13 -7.36 2.17
N VAL A 7 0.35 -6.91 1.18
CA VAL A 7 -0.98 -7.48 0.89
C VAL A 7 -0.87 -8.97 0.54
N LEU A 8 0.05 -9.34 -0.37
CA LEU A 8 0.26 -10.74 -0.72
C LEU A 8 0.70 -11.57 0.48
N TYR A 9 1.52 -11.02 1.37
CA TYR A 9 1.96 -11.70 2.59
C TYR A 9 0.79 -12.04 3.52
N TRP A 10 -0.12 -11.07 3.74
CA TRP A 10 -1.33 -11.27 4.56
C TRP A 10 -2.29 -12.28 3.93
N LEU A 11 -2.50 -12.18 2.61
CA LEU A 11 -3.35 -13.13 1.89
C LEU A 11 -2.76 -14.54 1.92
N ASN A 12 -1.43 -14.67 1.79
CA ASN A 12 -0.76 -15.96 1.85
C ASN A 12 -1.00 -16.64 3.20
N GLU A 13 -0.83 -15.94 4.32
CA GLU A 13 -1.12 -16.51 5.65
C GLU A 13 -2.59 -16.85 5.84
N TYR A 14 -3.51 -16.04 5.32
CA TYR A 14 -4.94 -16.34 5.39
C TYR A 14 -5.30 -17.62 4.62
N TYR A 15 -4.77 -17.80 3.41
CA TYR A 15 -5.04 -18.97 2.58
C TYR A 15 -4.22 -20.22 2.96
N SER A 16 -3.11 -20.08 3.69
CA SER A 16 -2.35 -21.20 4.25
C SER A 16 -2.87 -21.63 5.63
N GLY A 17 -3.92 -21.01 6.17
CA GLY A 17 -4.41 -21.35 7.51
C GLY A 17 -3.45 -20.94 8.63
N PHE A 18 -2.65 -19.89 8.40
CA PHE A 18 -1.64 -19.35 9.30
C PHE A 18 -0.47 -20.31 9.58
N ASP A 19 -0.11 -21.17 8.61
CA ASP A 19 0.98 -22.15 8.77
C ASP A 19 2.31 -21.53 9.25
N ASN A 20 2.68 -20.34 8.79
CA ASN A 20 3.98 -19.75 9.13
C ASN A 20 3.94 -18.87 10.39
N ILE A 21 2.78 -18.41 10.84
CA ILE A 21 2.68 -17.47 11.97
C ILE A 21 1.88 -18.03 13.16
N GLY A 22 1.00 -18.99 12.94
CA GLY A 22 0.04 -19.53 13.92
C GLY A 22 0.66 -20.26 15.11
N HIS A 23 1.94 -20.61 15.05
CA HIS A 23 2.68 -21.19 16.17
C HIS A 23 3.14 -20.14 17.21
N ASN A 24 2.99 -18.84 16.92
CA ASN A 24 3.38 -17.76 17.82
C ASN A 24 2.26 -17.38 18.78
N SER A 25 2.62 -16.87 19.96
CA SER A 25 1.64 -16.30 20.88
C SER A 25 0.90 -15.11 20.24
N LEU A 26 -0.38 -14.92 20.58
CA LEU A 26 -1.17 -13.79 20.10
C LEU A 26 -0.51 -12.44 20.38
N ALA A 27 0.14 -12.29 21.54
CA ALA A 27 0.87 -11.07 21.88
C ALA A 27 2.06 -10.82 20.92
N SER A 28 2.85 -11.86 20.64
CA SER A 28 3.96 -11.77 19.67
C SER A 28 3.46 -11.43 18.28
N LEU A 29 2.34 -12.03 17.85
CA LEU A 29 1.72 -11.75 16.56
C LEU A 29 1.28 -10.30 16.45
N VAL A 30 0.60 -9.75 17.46
CA VAL A 30 0.14 -8.36 17.45
C VAL A 30 1.32 -7.39 17.37
N TRP A 31 2.31 -7.55 18.24
CA TRP A 31 3.42 -6.60 18.36
C TRP A 31 4.45 -6.70 17.25
N LEU A 32 4.80 -7.92 16.81
CA LEU A 32 5.90 -8.15 15.87
C LEU A 32 5.45 -8.35 14.43
N TRP A 33 4.19 -8.75 14.21
CA TRP A 33 3.67 -9.03 12.88
C TRP A 33 2.58 -8.04 12.46
N ILE A 34 1.49 -7.91 13.23
CA ILE A 34 0.33 -7.10 12.81
C ILE A 34 0.66 -5.62 12.77
N ILE A 35 1.15 -5.04 13.86
CA ILE A 35 1.43 -3.59 13.94
C ILE A 35 2.44 -3.14 12.88
N PRO A 36 3.64 -3.75 12.74
CA PRO A 36 4.60 -3.29 11.75
C PRO A 36 4.12 -3.52 10.32
N ASN A 37 3.54 -4.69 9.99
CA ASN A 37 3.02 -4.91 8.63
C ASN A 37 1.83 -4.00 8.32
N GLY A 38 0.95 -3.75 9.31
CA GLY A 38 -0.18 -2.84 9.18
C GLY A 38 0.26 -1.41 8.86
N LEU A 39 1.31 -0.92 9.53
CA LEU A 39 1.87 0.40 9.21
C LEU A 39 2.43 0.44 7.77
N TRP A 40 3.00 -0.67 7.30
CA TRP A 40 3.48 -0.84 5.91
C TRP A 40 2.35 -1.02 4.88
N LEU A 41 1.11 -1.21 5.30
CA LEU A 41 -0.06 -1.10 4.42
C LEU A 41 -0.55 0.34 4.35
N VAL A 42 -0.72 1.00 5.50
CA VAL A 42 -1.29 2.34 5.58
C VAL A 42 -0.38 3.39 4.94
N PHE A 43 0.89 3.43 5.33
CA PHE A 43 1.78 4.50 4.89
C PHE A 43 2.03 4.48 3.37
N PRO A 44 2.37 3.34 2.73
CA PRO A 44 2.50 3.29 1.28
C PRO A 44 1.18 3.51 0.54
N CYS A 45 0.03 3.10 1.09
CA CYS A 45 -1.28 3.40 0.51
C CYS A 45 -1.52 4.92 0.44
N TYR A 46 -1.24 5.64 1.54
CA TYR A 46 -1.31 7.09 1.56
C TYR A 46 -0.38 7.74 0.52
N MET A 47 0.87 7.28 0.42
CA MET A 47 1.80 7.80 -0.58
C MET A 47 1.34 7.56 -2.01
N ILE A 48 0.78 6.38 -2.31
CA ILE A 48 0.20 6.05 -3.62
C ILE A 48 -0.93 7.03 -3.93
N TYR A 49 -1.80 7.32 -2.96
CA TYR A 49 -2.91 8.24 -3.15
C TYR A 49 -2.43 9.68 -3.38
N SER A 50 -1.53 10.21 -2.55
CA SER A 50 -1.04 11.60 -2.67
C SER A 50 -0.30 11.81 -3.98
N LEU A 51 0.73 10.99 -4.23
CA LEU A 51 1.56 11.10 -5.43
C LEU A 51 0.75 10.78 -6.70
N GLY A 52 -0.16 9.81 -6.62
CA GLY A 52 -1.06 9.50 -7.73
C GLY A 52 -1.98 10.66 -8.09
N SER A 53 -2.51 11.36 -7.09
CA SER A 53 -3.35 12.55 -7.31
C SER A 53 -2.55 13.69 -7.95
N GLU A 54 -1.35 13.96 -7.45
CA GLU A 54 -0.45 14.97 -8.03
C GLU A 54 -0.12 14.67 -9.50
N ILE A 55 0.11 13.40 -9.84
CA ILE A 55 0.36 12.96 -11.21
C ILE A 55 -0.88 13.23 -12.10
N VAL A 56 -2.08 12.87 -11.62
CA VAL A 56 -3.33 13.09 -12.36
C VAL A 56 -3.60 14.58 -12.58
N ASP A 57 -3.38 15.42 -11.57
CA ASP A 57 -3.56 16.87 -11.66
C ASP A 57 -2.57 17.48 -12.66
N ALA A 58 -1.29 17.09 -12.60
CA ALA A 58 -0.27 17.56 -13.54
C ALA A 58 -0.57 17.16 -14.99
N LEU A 59 -1.03 15.93 -15.21
CA LEU A 59 -1.45 15.45 -16.52
C LEU A 59 -2.67 16.23 -17.05
N SER A 60 -3.64 16.48 -16.18
CA SER A 60 -4.84 17.24 -16.53
C SER A 60 -4.49 18.68 -16.93
N ALA A 61 -3.62 19.35 -16.16
CA ALA A 61 -3.15 20.70 -16.48
C ALA A 61 -2.39 20.77 -17.81
N ALA A 62 -1.53 19.78 -18.09
CA ALA A 62 -0.78 19.71 -19.36
C ALA A 62 -1.67 19.41 -20.57
N SER A 63 -2.83 18.77 -20.38
CA SER A 63 -3.77 18.41 -21.44
C SER A 63 -4.76 19.52 -21.85
N GLY A 64 -4.67 20.71 -21.24
CA GLY A 64 -5.47 21.88 -21.63
C GLY A 64 -5.24 22.31 -23.09
N PRO A 65 -6.24 22.95 -23.75
CA PRO A 65 -6.15 23.26 -25.18
C PRO A 65 -4.93 24.10 -25.49
N ALA A 66 -4.19 23.73 -26.53
CA ALA A 66 -3.05 24.49 -27.03
C ALA A 66 -3.47 25.94 -27.23
N VAL A 67 -2.94 26.85 -26.40
CA VAL A 67 -3.06 28.28 -26.62
C VAL A 67 -2.41 28.54 -27.97
N LYS A 68 -3.22 28.78 -29.00
CA LYS A 68 -2.73 29.32 -30.26
C LYS A 68 -2.10 30.66 -29.92
N ALA A 69 -0.77 30.72 -29.98
CA ALA A 69 -0.06 31.98 -29.96
C ALA A 69 -0.41 32.68 -31.28
N GLU A 70 -1.18 33.77 -31.17
CA GLU A 70 -1.33 34.79 -32.23
C GLU A 70 -0.06 35.63 -32.34
#